data_AF-A0A949ZBR4-F1
#
_entry.id   AF-A0A949ZBR4-F1
#
_cell.length_a   1.000
_cell.length_b   1.000
_cell.length_c   1.000
_cell.angle_alpha   90.00
_cell.angle_beta   90.00
_cell.angle_gamma   90.00
#
_symmetry.space_group_name_H-M   'P 1'
#
loop_
_entity.id
_entity.type
_entity.pdbx_description
1 polymer ?
#
loop_
_entity_poly.entity_id
_entity_poly.type
_entity_poly.pdbx_seq_one_letter_code
_entity_poly.pdbx_strand_id
1 'polypeptide(L)'
;REHLKRLKRLVKHTDTPWLSDHLCWGSVDGRYTHDLLPMPYTFAVARHTAEKIRAARDYLEVPICVENVSSYAEYHASEMTEWEFLSEVVELADCGILLDVNNIYVSSQNHKFDPYDYLNNVPHHRVGQIHIAGHSKFEKYILDTHDHPVLDPVWKMYAHAIKLVGNTATLLEWDDRIPSFDEVHSEALKANKFRDQLAAITA
;
A
#
# COMPACT_ATOMS: atom_id res chain seq x y z
N ARG A 1 7.52 14.15 -17.82
CA ARG A 1 7.26 13.53 -19.15
C ARG A 1 8.31 12.48 -19.52
N GLU A 2 9.61 12.74 -19.41
CA GLU A 2 10.64 11.71 -19.70
C GLU A 2 10.57 10.48 -18.77
N HIS A 3 10.23 10.68 -17.49
CA HIS A 3 9.99 9.57 -16.55
C HIS A 3 8.90 8.60 -17.06
N LEU A 4 7.71 9.10 -17.41
CA LEU A 4 6.62 8.27 -17.95
C LEU A 4 7.00 7.55 -19.26
N LYS A 5 7.81 8.18 -20.13
CA LYS A 5 8.32 7.50 -21.34
C LYS A 5 9.21 6.30 -21.00
N ARG A 6 10.09 6.44 -19.99
CA ARG A 6 10.94 5.34 -19.52
C ARG A 6 10.09 4.24 -18.90
N LEU A 7 9.12 4.60 -18.07
CA LEU A 7 8.23 3.67 -17.41
C LEU A 7 7.37 2.89 -18.41
N LYS A 8 6.79 3.56 -19.42
CA LYS A 8 6.04 2.90 -20.50
C LYS A 8 6.88 1.89 -21.28
N ARG A 9 8.17 2.19 -21.52
CA ARG A 9 9.09 1.23 -22.15
C ARG A 9 9.35 0.02 -21.26
N LEU A 10 9.52 0.24 -19.95
CA LEU A 10 9.72 -0.84 -19.00
C LEU A 10 8.49 -1.75 -18.94
N VAL A 11 7.30 -1.19 -18.72
CA VAL A 11 6.03 -1.93 -18.70
C VAL A 11 5.86 -2.81 -19.94
N LYS A 12 6.13 -2.26 -21.13
CA LYS A 12 6.07 -3.03 -22.39
C LYS A 12 7.15 -4.11 -22.50
N HIS A 13 8.32 -3.88 -21.92
CA HIS A 13 9.43 -4.82 -21.98
C HIS A 13 9.23 -6.02 -21.04
N THR A 14 8.61 -5.80 -19.89
CA THR A 14 8.38 -6.81 -18.85
C THR A 14 7.02 -7.49 -18.93
N ASP A 15 6.15 -7.06 -19.85
CA ASP A 15 4.74 -7.49 -19.94
C ASP A 15 4.02 -7.36 -18.58
N THR A 16 4.27 -6.24 -17.90
CA THR A 16 3.79 -6.01 -16.53
C THR A 16 2.27 -5.89 -16.53
N PRO A 17 1.54 -6.68 -15.71
CA PRO A 17 0.08 -6.73 -15.73
C PRO A 17 -0.59 -5.51 -15.08
N TRP A 18 0.07 -4.88 -14.11
CA TRP A 18 -0.33 -3.61 -13.49
C TRP A 18 0.90 -2.89 -12.93
N LEU A 19 0.80 -1.57 -12.78
CA LEU A 19 1.80 -0.74 -12.12
C LEU A 19 1.20 -0.16 -10.83
N SER A 20 1.95 -0.17 -9.73
CA SER A 20 1.59 0.58 -8.51
C SER A 20 2.43 1.84 -8.32
N ASP A 21 1.89 2.81 -7.59
CA ASP A 21 2.63 3.94 -7.03
C ASP A 21 1.96 4.41 -5.72
N HIS A 22 2.69 5.17 -4.92
CA HIS A 22 2.27 5.59 -3.59
C HIS A 22 1.25 6.72 -3.63
N LEU A 23 0.21 6.64 -2.79
CA LEU A 23 -0.77 7.71 -2.59
C LEU A 23 -0.22 8.79 -1.64
N CYS A 24 0.85 9.45 -2.06
CA CYS A 24 1.54 10.47 -1.27
C CYS A 24 1.83 11.71 -2.10
N TRP A 25 2.41 12.73 -1.45
CA TRP A 25 3.11 13.78 -2.15
C TRP A 25 4.58 13.79 -1.72
N GLY A 26 5.46 13.75 -2.72
CA GLY A 26 6.90 13.80 -2.52
C GLY A 26 7.50 15.16 -2.90
N SER A 27 6.70 16.22 -3.13
CA SER A 27 7.25 17.55 -3.46
C SER A 27 6.33 18.75 -3.17
N VAL A 28 6.88 19.84 -2.63
CA VAL A 28 6.31 21.22 -2.68
C VAL A 28 7.23 22.09 -3.53
N ASP A 29 6.67 22.90 -4.42
CA ASP A 29 7.41 23.95 -5.15
C ASP A 29 8.71 23.47 -5.81
N GLY A 30 8.70 22.24 -6.35
CA GLY A 30 9.84 21.63 -7.03
C GLY A 30 10.94 21.08 -6.11
N ARG A 31 10.76 21.10 -4.79
CA ARG A 31 11.63 20.42 -3.83
C ARG A 31 11.05 19.05 -3.53
N TYR A 32 11.83 18.01 -3.80
CA TYR A 32 11.43 16.64 -3.50
C TYR A 32 11.80 16.27 -2.07
N THR A 33 10.86 15.70 -1.33
CA THR A 33 11.10 15.11 -0.01
C THR A 33 11.57 13.67 -0.21
N HIS A 34 12.47 13.19 0.65
CA HIS A 34 12.86 11.77 0.67
C HIS A 34 11.80 10.89 1.33
N ASP A 35 10.89 11.51 2.09
CA ASP A 35 9.78 10.82 2.76
C ASP A 35 8.48 10.94 1.96
N LEU A 36 7.65 9.89 2.06
CA LEU A 36 6.28 9.84 1.57
C LEU A 36 5.39 10.62 2.54
N LEU A 37 5.02 11.85 2.20
CA LEU A 37 4.22 12.68 3.09
C LEU A 37 2.71 12.40 2.92
N PRO A 38 1.94 12.39 4.02
CA PRO A 38 0.51 12.14 3.97
C PRO A 38 -0.20 13.24 3.19
N MET A 39 -1.28 12.87 2.50
CA MET A 39 -2.13 13.82 1.78
C MET A 39 -3.19 14.41 2.75
N PRO A 40 -3.64 15.66 2.55
CA PRO A 40 -4.86 16.12 3.20
C PRO A 40 -6.06 15.34 2.65
N TYR A 41 -6.80 14.64 3.51
CA TYR A 41 -7.91 13.77 3.11
C TYR A 41 -9.17 14.58 2.84
N THR A 42 -9.16 15.33 1.75
CA THR A 42 -10.29 16.19 1.32
C THR A 42 -10.83 15.72 -0.03
N PHE A 43 -12.10 15.99 -0.31
CA PHE A 43 -12.70 15.64 -1.61
C PHE A 43 -12.00 16.35 -2.78
N ALA A 44 -11.51 17.57 -2.56
CA ALA A 44 -10.78 18.31 -3.58
C ALA A 44 -9.45 17.63 -3.95
N VAL A 45 -8.71 17.17 -2.94
CA VAL A 45 -7.47 16.42 -3.14
C VAL A 45 -7.77 15.08 -3.81
N ALA A 46 -8.83 14.37 -3.40
CA ALA A 46 -9.20 13.08 -4.00
C ALA A 46 -9.47 13.20 -5.50
N ARG A 47 -10.26 14.21 -5.92
CA ARG A 47 -10.53 14.49 -7.34
C ARG A 47 -9.27 14.78 -8.14
N HIS A 48 -8.40 15.64 -7.61
CA HIS A 48 -7.13 16.00 -8.26
C HIS A 48 -6.19 14.81 -8.41
N THR A 49 -6.10 13.98 -7.38
CA THR A 49 -5.28 12.76 -7.41
C THR A 49 -5.84 11.76 -8.42
N ALA A 50 -7.15 11.55 -8.44
CA ALA A 50 -7.81 10.67 -9.40
C ALA A 50 -7.61 11.12 -10.86
N GLU A 51 -7.65 12.43 -11.13
CA GLU A 51 -7.32 13.00 -12.45
C GLU A 51 -5.90 12.64 -12.91
N LYS A 52 -4.91 12.73 -12.01
CA LYS A 52 -3.52 12.37 -12.31
C LYS A 52 -3.36 10.87 -12.56
N ILE A 53 -4.02 10.03 -11.76
CA ILE A 53 -3.99 8.57 -11.93
C ILE A 53 -4.56 8.19 -13.29
N ARG A 54 -5.72 8.73 -13.68
CA ARG A 54 -6.29 8.49 -15.02
C ARG A 54 -5.35 8.94 -16.13
N ALA A 55 -4.77 10.14 -16.02
CA ALA A 55 -3.81 10.61 -17.01
C ALA A 55 -2.56 9.72 -17.12
N ALA A 56 -2.06 9.19 -16.00
CA ALA A 56 -0.95 8.24 -15.99
C ALA A 56 -1.35 6.89 -16.62
N ARG A 57 -2.51 6.34 -16.25
CA ARG A 57 -3.06 5.09 -16.79
C ARG A 57 -3.24 5.18 -18.31
N ASP A 58 -3.90 6.24 -18.78
CA ASP A 58 -4.15 6.48 -20.21
C ASP A 58 -2.82 6.63 -20.98
N TYR A 59 -1.81 7.24 -20.37
CA TYR A 59 -0.49 7.36 -21.00
C TYR A 59 0.26 6.03 -21.02
N LEU A 60 0.28 5.29 -19.91
CA LEU A 60 1.06 4.06 -19.74
C LEU A 60 0.40 2.87 -20.46
N GLU A 61 -0.91 2.90 -20.67
CA GLU A 61 -1.72 1.84 -21.29
C GLU A 61 -1.67 0.51 -20.52
N VAL A 62 -1.65 0.60 -19.19
CA VAL A 62 -1.63 -0.54 -18.26
C VAL A 62 -2.51 -0.21 -17.04
N PRO A 63 -3.16 -1.19 -16.39
CA PRO A 63 -3.83 -0.97 -15.11
C PRO A 63 -2.90 -0.33 -14.08
N ILE A 64 -3.45 0.58 -13.26
CA ILE A 64 -2.74 1.20 -12.16
C ILE A 64 -3.36 0.77 -10.83
N CYS A 65 -2.51 0.48 -9.85
CA CYS A 65 -2.86 0.40 -8.45
C CYS A 65 -2.29 1.60 -7.69
N VAL A 66 -2.96 2.03 -6.62
CA VAL A 66 -2.38 2.98 -5.67
C VAL A 66 -2.14 2.30 -4.33
N GLU A 67 -1.06 2.70 -3.68
CA GLU A 67 -0.64 2.16 -2.40
C GLU A 67 -0.92 3.11 -1.24
N ASN A 68 -1.47 2.57 -0.16
CA ASN A 68 -1.58 3.29 1.11
C ASN A 68 -0.20 3.36 1.79
N VAL A 69 0.14 4.53 2.32
CA VAL A 69 1.45 4.79 2.95
C VAL A 69 1.33 4.85 4.46
N SER A 70 2.43 4.57 5.16
CA SER A 70 2.54 4.91 6.58
C SER A 70 2.49 6.45 6.76
N SER A 71 1.84 6.91 7.82
CA SER A 71 1.71 8.33 8.12
C SER A 71 2.20 8.65 9.53
N TYR A 72 2.84 9.82 9.67
CA TYR A 72 3.39 10.36 10.93
C TYR A 72 2.80 11.72 11.29
N ALA A 73 1.91 12.25 10.44
CA ALA A 73 1.28 13.54 10.62
C ALA A 73 -0.14 13.52 10.06
N GLU A 74 -1.04 14.28 10.70
CA GLU A 74 -2.41 14.43 10.24
C GLU A 74 -2.69 15.90 9.90
N TYR A 75 -3.57 16.12 8.93
CA TYR A 75 -4.02 17.45 8.56
C TYR A 75 -5.34 17.77 9.27
N HIS A 76 -5.41 18.90 9.96
CA HIS A 76 -6.67 19.42 10.51
C HIS A 76 -7.74 19.68 9.45
N ALA A 77 -7.33 19.84 8.19
CA ALA A 77 -8.23 20.06 7.07
C ALA A 77 -8.86 18.77 6.52
N SER A 78 -8.45 17.59 7.00
CA SER A 78 -9.03 16.31 6.55
C SER A 78 -10.53 16.24 6.86
N GLU A 79 -11.30 15.82 5.87
CA GLU A 79 -12.77 15.72 5.89
C GLU A 79 -13.26 14.28 6.09
N MET A 80 -12.35 13.30 5.97
CA MET A 80 -12.62 11.87 5.98
C MET A 80 -11.43 11.08 6.53
N THR A 81 -11.63 9.81 6.85
CA THR A 81 -10.55 8.89 7.24
C THR A 81 -9.66 8.53 6.06
N GLU A 82 -8.50 7.92 6.33
CA GLU A 82 -7.59 7.50 5.26
C GLU A 82 -8.22 6.45 4.33
N TRP A 83 -8.95 5.46 4.87
CA TRP A 83 -9.59 4.44 4.05
C TRP A 83 -10.78 4.99 3.25
N GLU A 84 -11.49 6.00 3.77
CA GLU A 84 -12.51 6.74 3.02
C GLU A 84 -11.86 7.53 1.86
N PHE A 85 -10.74 8.19 2.13
CA PHE A 85 -9.98 8.91 1.09
C PHE A 85 -9.43 7.98 0.02
N LEU A 86 -8.84 6.84 0.40
CA LEU A 86 -8.38 5.82 -0.53
C LEU A 86 -9.55 5.32 -1.40
N SER A 87 -10.70 5.02 -0.78
CA SER A 87 -11.91 4.60 -1.47
C SER A 87 -12.37 5.63 -2.50
N GLU A 88 -12.47 6.90 -2.10
CA GLU A 88 -12.87 8.00 -2.99
C GLU A 88 -11.91 8.14 -4.18
N VAL A 89 -10.59 8.06 -3.93
CA VAL A 89 -9.57 8.14 -4.99
C VAL A 89 -9.72 7.00 -5.99
N VAL A 90 -9.81 5.75 -5.52
CA VAL A 90 -9.83 4.59 -6.44
C VAL A 90 -11.13 4.45 -7.21
N GLU A 91 -12.26 4.88 -6.62
CA GLU A 91 -13.55 4.94 -7.33
C GLU A 91 -13.53 6.03 -8.41
N LEU A 92 -13.07 7.24 -8.09
CA LEU A 92 -12.97 8.33 -9.07
C LEU A 92 -11.96 8.01 -10.18
N ALA A 93 -10.85 7.36 -9.86
CA ALA A 93 -9.81 7.03 -10.82
C ALA A 93 -10.13 5.77 -11.64
N ASP A 94 -11.05 4.94 -11.17
CA ASP A 94 -11.25 3.56 -11.60
C ASP A 94 -9.92 2.80 -11.70
N CYS A 95 -9.28 2.64 -10.53
CA CYS A 95 -7.98 1.97 -10.39
C CYS A 95 -8.01 0.91 -9.27
N GLY A 96 -6.93 0.14 -9.16
CA GLY A 96 -6.76 -0.87 -8.13
C GLY A 96 -6.09 -0.33 -6.86
N ILE A 97 -5.97 -1.20 -5.86
CA ILE A 97 -5.24 -0.95 -4.61
C ILE A 97 -4.09 -1.96 -4.49
N LEU A 98 -2.92 -1.44 -4.13
CA LEU A 98 -1.88 -2.22 -3.48
C LEU A 98 -2.05 -1.94 -1.98
N LEU A 99 -2.47 -2.95 -1.22
CA LEU A 99 -2.80 -2.78 0.20
C LEU A 99 -1.59 -3.17 1.02
N ASP A 100 -0.86 -2.18 1.54
CA ASP A 100 0.23 -2.45 2.48
C ASP A 100 -0.34 -2.55 3.91
N VAL A 101 -0.27 -3.77 4.46
CA VAL A 101 -0.77 -4.08 5.80
C VAL A 101 0.16 -3.56 6.89
N ASN A 102 1.46 -3.50 6.62
CA ASN A 102 2.44 -2.96 7.55
C ASN A 102 2.24 -1.45 7.73
N ASN A 103 1.99 -0.70 6.65
CA ASN A 103 1.65 0.71 6.67
C ASN A 103 0.42 1.01 7.52
N ILE A 104 -0.64 0.20 7.39
CA ILE A 104 -1.83 0.33 8.23
C ILE A 104 -1.47 0.14 9.70
N TYR A 105 -0.67 -0.89 10.03
CA TYR A 105 -0.24 -1.13 11.40
C TYR A 105 0.60 0.03 11.95
N VAL A 106 1.60 0.50 11.21
CA VAL A 106 2.45 1.63 11.62
C VAL A 106 1.60 2.88 11.86
N SER A 107 0.73 3.24 10.91
CA SER A 107 -0.19 4.37 11.05
C SER A 107 -1.12 4.20 12.26
N SER A 108 -1.64 3.01 12.52
CA SER A 108 -2.55 2.76 13.65
C SER A 108 -1.87 2.96 15.00
N GLN A 109 -0.61 2.56 15.13
CA GLN A 109 0.15 2.73 16.36
C GLN A 109 0.52 4.20 16.60
N ASN A 110 0.82 4.95 15.53
CA ASN A 110 1.18 6.36 15.62
C ASN A 110 -0.03 7.27 15.87
N HIS A 111 -1.15 7.02 15.18
CA HIS A 111 -2.37 7.84 15.24
C HIS A 111 -3.45 7.30 16.20
N LYS A 112 -3.22 6.12 16.80
CA LYS A 112 -4.08 5.50 17.82
C LYS A 112 -5.51 5.17 17.35
N PHE A 113 -5.63 4.61 16.16
CA PHE A 113 -6.89 4.02 15.66
C PHE A 113 -6.82 2.49 15.63
N ASP A 114 -7.97 1.82 15.50
CA ASP A 114 -8.03 0.37 15.33
C ASP A 114 -7.70 0.00 13.87
N PRO A 115 -6.59 -0.72 13.60
CA PRO A 115 -6.22 -1.09 12.24
C PRO A 115 -7.25 -2.02 11.55
N TYR A 116 -8.08 -2.74 12.31
CA TYR A 116 -9.12 -3.57 11.74
C TYR A 116 -10.28 -2.74 11.18
N ASP A 117 -10.53 -1.52 11.70
CA ASP A 117 -11.50 -0.61 11.10
C ASP A 117 -11.07 -0.21 9.68
N TYR A 118 -9.78 0.06 9.47
CA TYR A 118 -9.21 0.31 8.14
C TYR A 118 -9.46 -0.90 7.23
N LEU A 119 -9.01 -2.09 7.65
CA LEU A 119 -9.10 -3.31 6.85
C LEU A 119 -10.54 -3.69 6.52
N ASN A 120 -11.50 -3.43 7.40
CA ASN A 120 -12.90 -3.77 7.18
C ASN A 120 -13.62 -2.82 6.20
N ASN A 121 -13.09 -1.61 5.99
CA ASN A 121 -13.79 -0.56 5.24
C ASN A 121 -13.14 -0.21 3.88
N VAL A 122 -11.95 -0.71 3.56
CA VAL A 122 -11.38 -0.55 2.19
C VAL A 122 -12.15 -1.37 1.15
N PRO A 123 -12.19 -0.95 -0.14
CA PRO A 123 -12.94 -1.66 -1.18
C PRO A 123 -12.18 -2.93 -1.60
N HIS A 124 -12.39 -4.03 -0.89
CA HIS A 124 -11.62 -5.29 -1.05
C HIS A 124 -11.56 -5.80 -2.49
N HIS A 125 -12.64 -5.64 -3.24
CA HIS A 125 -12.75 -6.06 -4.64
C HIS A 125 -11.81 -5.29 -5.60
N ARG A 126 -11.23 -4.17 -5.16
CA ARG A 126 -10.22 -3.40 -5.92
C ARG A 126 -8.78 -3.74 -5.52
N VAL A 127 -8.56 -4.54 -4.47
CA VAL A 127 -7.21 -4.91 -4.03
C VAL A 127 -6.61 -5.93 -4.99
N GLY A 128 -5.58 -5.52 -5.74
CA GLY A 128 -4.87 -6.36 -6.71
C GLY A 128 -3.58 -6.97 -6.17
N GLN A 129 -3.03 -6.40 -5.09
CA GLN A 129 -1.81 -6.87 -4.43
C GLN A 129 -1.85 -6.49 -2.95
N ILE A 130 -1.23 -7.31 -2.11
CA ILE A 130 -1.03 -7.03 -0.69
C ILE A 130 0.47 -7.00 -0.40
N HIS A 131 0.91 -5.98 0.33
CA HIS A 131 2.27 -5.91 0.85
C HIS A 131 2.29 -6.19 2.35
N ILE A 132 3.39 -6.82 2.77
CA ILE A 132 3.69 -7.11 4.16
C ILE A 132 5.18 -6.86 4.39
N ALA A 133 5.51 -6.32 5.56
CA ALA A 133 6.88 -6.01 5.93
C ALA A 133 7.05 -6.00 7.45
N GLY A 134 8.30 -5.97 7.92
CA GLY A 134 8.63 -5.62 9.30
C GLY A 134 8.97 -4.14 9.44
N HIS A 135 9.04 -3.65 10.67
CA HIS A 135 9.25 -2.22 10.95
C HIS A 135 10.06 -2.02 12.24
N SER A 136 10.58 -0.81 12.42
CA SER A 136 11.34 -0.41 13.60
C SER A 136 10.44 0.20 14.66
N LYS A 137 10.55 -0.29 15.90
CA LYS A 137 9.87 0.29 17.06
C LYS A 137 10.80 1.16 17.88
N PHE A 138 10.42 2.42 18.07
CA PHE A 138 11.06 3.35 19.00
C PHE A 138 10.19 3.55 20.25
N GLU A 139 10.70 4.31 21.22
CA GLU A 139 10.01 4.50 22.51
C GLU A 139 8.63 5.16 22.36
N LYS A 140 8.49 6.11 21.42
CA LYS A 140 7.28 6.94 21.27
C LYS A 140 6.49 6.70 19.98
N TYR A 141 7.12 6.07 18.99
CA TYR A 141 6.53 5.88 17.67
C TYR A 141 7.11 4.62 17.02
N ILE A 142 6.43 4.17 15.98
CA ILE A 142 6.93 3.11 15.09
C ILE A 142 7.28 3.78 13.77
N LEU A 143 8.39 3.35 13.17
CA LEU A 143 8.83 3.81 11.87
C LEU A 143 8.81 2.66 10.88
N ASP A 144 8.26 2.95 9.72
CA ASP A 144 8.14 2.04 8.61
C ASP A 144 9.47 1.88 7.88
N THR A 145 10.30 0.95 8.34
CA THR A 145 11.68 0.78 7.86
C THR A 145 11.88 -0.42 6.95
N HIS A 146 10.93 -1.34 6.88
CA HIS A 146 10.99 -2.54 6.04
C HIS A 146 12.30 -3.32 6.18
N ASP A 147 12.87 -3.42 7.40
CA ASP A 147 14.23 -3.93 7.61
C ASP A 147 14.31 -5.01 8.70
N HIS A 148 13.17 -5.60 9.04
CA HIS A 148 13.03 -6.66 10.02
C HIS A 148 12.07 -7.75 9.52
N PRO A 149 12.09 -8.95 10.12
CA PRO A 149 11.03 -9.92 9.94
C PRO A 149 9.65 -9.34 10.27
N VAL A 150 8.62 -9.81 9.58
CA VAL A 150 7.23 -9.38 9.81
C VAL A 150 6.78 -9.81 11.21
N LEU A 151 6.24 -8.87 11.99
CA LEU A 151 5.79 -9.13 13.35
C LEU A 151 4.45 -9.89 13.38
N ASP A 152 4.22 -10.67 14.43
CA ASP A 152 2.98 -11.43 14.63
C ASP A 152 1.67 -10.62 14.50
N PRO A 153 1.57 -9.37 14.99
CA PRO A 153 0.36 -8.55 14.79
C PRO A 153 0.11 -8.22 13.31
N VAL A 154 1.17 -7.98 12.53
CA VAL A 154 1.06 -7.72 11.08
C VAL A 154 0.65 -8.99 10.36
N TRP A 155 1.19 -10.16 10.73
CA TRP A 155 0.72 -11.46 10.20
C TRP A 155 -0.76 -11.72 10.51
N LYS A 156 -1.25 -11.36 11.71
CA LYS A 156 -2.67 -11.49 12.07
C LYS A 156 -3.55 -10.55 11.23
N MET A 157 -3.10 -9.32 11.00
CA MET A 157 -3.78 -8.37 10.12
C MET A 157 -3.79 -8.86 8.67
N TYR A 158 -2.69 -9.41 8.17
CA TYR A 158 -2.63 -10.03 6.84
C TYR A 158 -3.62 -11.21 6.73
N ALA A 159 -3.69 -12.06 7.75
CA ALA A 159 -4.65 -13.17 7.81
C ALA A 159 -6.12 -12.69 7.80
N HIS A 160 -6.40 -11.50 8.31
CA HIS A 160 -7.71 -10.86 8.24
C HIS A 160 -7.97 -10.27 6.86
N ALA A 161 -7.02 -9.49 6.33
CA ALA A 161 -7.09 -8.87 5.02
C ALA A 161 -7.31 -9.90 3.91
N ILE A 162 -6.55 -11.00 3.90
CA ILE A 162 -6.66 -12.04 2.88
C ILE A 162 -8.02 -12.74 2.88
N LYS A 163 -8.70 -12.82 4.04
CA LYS A 163 -10.07 -13.38 4.11
C LYS A 163 -11.11 -12.46 3.47
N LEU A 164 -10.90 -11.14 3.56
CA LEU A 164 -11.80 -10.14 2.98
C LEU A 164 -11.55 -9.97 1.48
N VAL A 165 -10.28 -9.93 1.09
CA VAL A 165 -9.83 -9.69 -0.29
C VAL A 165 -9.94 -10.96 -1.15
N GLY A 166 -9.72 -12.14 -0.57
CA GLY A 166 -9.55 -13.37 -1.32
C GLY A 166 -8.08 -13.64 -1.69
N ASN A 167 -7.81 -14.79 -2.31
CA ASN A 167 -6.45 -15.17 -2.70
C ASN A 167 -5.88 -14.20 -3.74
N THR A 168 -4.95 -13.35 -3.31
CA THR A 168 -4.36 -12.27 -4.10
C THR A 168 -2.83 -12.35 -4.05
N ALA A 169 -2.15 -11.68 -4.98
CA ALA A 169 -0.70 -11.59 -4.96
C ALA A 169 -0.22 -10.92 -3.66
N THR A 170 0.73 -11.56 -2.97
CA THR A 170 1.33 -11.03 -1.75
C THR A 170 2.83 -10.87 -1.97
N LEU A 171 3.35 -9.70 -1.63
CA LEU A 171 4.78 -9.40 -1.69
C LEU A 171 5.28 -9.09 -0.28
N LEU A 172 6.41 -9.71 0.08
CA LEU A 172 7.16 -9.36 1.29
C LEU A 172 8.18 -8.29 0.93
N GLU A 173 8.11 -7.13 1.56
CA GLU A 173 9.09 -6.05 1.38
C GLU A 173 10.24 -6.14 2.37
N TRP A 174 11.44 -5.81 1.89
CA TRP A 174 12.65 -5.73 2.69
C TRP A 174 13.65 -4.74 2.07
N ASP A 175 13.77 -3.56 2.64
CA ASP A 175 14.43 -2.39 2.03
C ASP A 175 15.85 -2.14 2.56
N ASP A 176 16.09 -2.45 3.82
CA ASP A 176 17.40 -2.26 4.47
C ASP A 176 17.77 -3.46 5.33
N ARG A 177 19.05 -3.54 5.74
CA ARG A 177 19.61 -4.65 6.53
C ARG A 177 19.22 -6.01 5.95
N ILE A 178 19.26 -6.10 4.62
CA ILE A 178 18.78 -7.23 3.84
C ILE A 178 19.52 -8.50 4.30
N PRO A 179 18.80 -9.50 4.85
CA PRO A 179 19.40 -10.72 5.35
C PRO A 179 19.73 -11.65 4.17
N SER A 180 20.10 -12.89 4.45
CA SER A 180 20.33 -13.86 3.36
C SER A 180 19.05 -14.11 2.56
N PHE A 181 19.22 -14.53 1.30
CA PHE A 181 18.09 -14.92 0.46
C PHE A 181 17.22 -15.99 1.13
N ASP A 182 17.84 -16.99 1.77
CA ASP A 182 17.11 -18.06 2.44
C ASP A 182 16.26 -17.55 3.60
N GLU A 183 16.70 -16.51 4.31
CA GLU A 183 15.94 -15.86 5.37
C GLU A 183 14.74 -15.07 4.82
N VAL A 184 14.96 -14.18 3.84
CA VAL A 184 13.86 -13.41 3.20
C VAL A 184 12.85 -14.35 2.55
N HIS A 185 13.33 -15.37 1.84
CA HIS A 185 12.48 -16.33 1.15
C HIS A 185 11.67 -17.16 2.16
N SER A 186 12.28 -17.61 3.26
CA SER A 186 11.57 -18.32 4.32
C SER A 186 10.50 -17.46 5.00
N GLU A 187 10.77 -16.17 5.18
CA GLU A 187 9.80 -15.20 5.70
C GLU A 187 8.63 -15.04 4.72
N ALA A 188 8.91 -14.86 3.42
CA ALA A 188 7.89 -14.70 2.38
C ALA A 188 6.99 -15.94 2.27
N LEU A 189 7.57 -17.13 2.38
CA LEU A 189 6.83 -18.40 2.34
C LEU A 189 5.85 -18.59 3.51
N LYS A 190 5.98 -17.83 4.61
CA LYS A 190 4.97 -17.86 5.70
C LYS A 190 3.59 -17.41 5.20
N ALA A 191 3.54 -16.52 4.19
CA ALA A 191 2.29 -16.04 3.62
C ALA A 191 1.41 -17.17 3.04
N ASN A 192 2.04 -18.24 2.53
CA ASN A 192 1.33 -19.40 1.98
C ASN A 192 0.45 -20.08 3.03
N LYS A 193 0.88 -20.13 4.29
CA LYS A 193 0.07 -20.73 5.38
C LYS A 193 -1.31 -20.09 5.51
N PHE A 194 -1.41 -18.79 5.28
CA PHE A 194 -2.68 -18.06 5.36
C PHE A 194 -3.50 -18.15 4.07
N ARG A 195 -2.82 -18.16 2.91
CA ARG A 195 -3.47 -18.30 1.60
C ARG A 195 -4.04 -19.70 1.38
N ASP A 196 -3.30 -20.73 1.80
CA ASP A 196 -3.72 -22.14 1.67
C ASP A 196 -4.88 -22.47 2.61
N GLN A 197 -4.90 -21.87 3.81
CA GLN A 197 -6.04 -21.97 4.73
C GLN A 197 -7.33 -21.42 4.12
N LEU A 198 -7.25 -20.31 3.38
CA LEU A 198 -8.41 -19.77 2.67
C LEU A 198 -8.88 -20.75 1.58
N ALA A 199 -7.95 -21.26 0.77
CA ALA A 199 -8.29 -22.20 -0.30
C ALA A 199 -8.99 -23.46 0.22
N ALA A 200 -8.59 -23.97 1.38
CA ALA A 200 -9.22 -25.13 2.02
C ALA A 200 -10.62 -24.86 2.59
N ILE A 201 -10.97 -23.59 2.89
CA ILE A 201 -12.30 -23.20 3.38
C ILE A 201 -13.27 -22.94 2.20
N THR A 202 -12.74 -22.53 1.05
CA THR A 202 -13.53 -22.19 -0.15
C THR A 202 -13.72 -23.36 -1.14
N ALA A 203 -13.07 -24.51 -0.90
CA ALA A 203 -13.18 -25.73 -1.70
C ALA A 203 -14.29 -26.66 -1.17
#